data_AF-A0A4V6CBW2-F1
#
_entry.id   AF-A0A4V6CBW2-F1
#
_cell.length_a   1.000
_cell.length_b   1.000
_cell.length_c   1.000
_cell.angle_alpha   90.00
_cell.angle_beta   90.00
_cell.angle_gamma   90.00
#
_symmetry.space_group_name_H-M   'P 1'
#
loop_
_entity.id
_entity.type
_entity.pdbx_description
1 polymer ?
#
loop_
_entity_poly.entity_id
_entity_poly.type
_entity_poly.pdbx_seq_one_letter_code
_entity_poly.pdbx_strand_id
1 'polypeptide(L)' 'YFVTGTDTEVGKTIASCALLQAAGQLGYRTVGYKPVASGSEITAEGLRNSDALALQRNSAVAVHYTAIN' A
#
# COMPACT_ATOMS: atom_id res chain seq x y z
N TYR A 1 5.83 8.60 -6.33
CA TYR A 1 6.67 7.58 -6.99
C TYR A 1 5.78 6.54 -7.66
N PHE A 2 6.29 5.85 -8.69
CA PHE A 2 5.63 4.69 -9.29
C PHE A 2 6.58 3.49 -9.21
N VAL A 3 6.13 2.40 -8.60
CA VAL A 3 6.96 1.19 -8.38
C VAL A 3 6.43 0.09 -9.28
N THR A 4 7.29 -0.39 -10.18
CA THR A 4 7.01 -1.52 -11.06
C THR A 4 7.98 -2.68 -10.78
N GLY A 5 7.64 -3.86 -11.26
CA GLY A 5 8.44 -5.07 -11.10
C GLY A 5 7.97 -6.11 -12.10
N THR A 6 8.89 -6.96 -12.54
CA THR A 6 8.69 -7.88 -13.67
C THR A 6 7.74 -9.03 -13.34
N ASP A 7 7.65 -9.41 -12.06
CA ASP A 7 6.81 -10.52 -11.60
C ASP A 7 5.96 -10.12 -10.40
N THR A 8 4.95 -10.93 -10.08
CA THR A 8 4.30 -10.98 -8.77
C THR A 8 5.30 -11.38 -7.68
N GLU A 9 5.04 -10.98 -6.43
CA GLU A 9 5.86 -11.35 -5.26
C GLU A 9 7.36 -10.94 -5.25
N VAL A 10 7.83 -10.23 -6.29
CA VAL A 10 9.20 -9.67 -6.39
C VAL A 10 9.52 -8.56 -5.36
N GLY A 11 8.67 -8.38 -4.34
CA GLY A 11 8.92 -7.42 -3.25
C GLY A 11 8.46 -5.98 -3.49
N LYS A 12 7.64 -5.72 -4.53
CA LYS A 12 7.11 -4.36 -4.83
C LYS A 12 6.44 -3.69 -3.64
N THR A 13 5.62 -4.43 -2.89
CA THR A 13 4.91 -3.91 -1.71
C THR A 13 5.88 -3.52 -0.61
N ILE A 14 6.87 -4.38 -0.33
CA ILE A 14 7.91 -4.11 0.68
C ILE A 14 8.72 -2.86 0.29
N ALA A 15 9.16 -2.76 -0.96
CA ALA A 15 9.86 -1.59 -1.47
C ALA A 15 9.01 -0.32 -1.36
N SER A 16 7.73 -0.40 -1.70
CA SER A 16 6.80 0.74 -1.59
C SER A 16 6.60 1.18 -0.14
N CYS A 17 6.44 0.24 0.80
CA CYS A 17 6.36 0.53 2.23
C CYS A 17 7.64 1.20 2.74
N ALA A 18 8.82 0.71 2.35
CA ALA A 18 10.09 1.32 2.72
C ALA A 18 10.22 2.75 2.21
N LEU A 19 9.79 3.03 0.96
CA LEU A 19 9.74 4.38 0.42
C LEU A 19 8.79 5.29 1.20
N LEU A 20 7.60 4.79 1.58
CA LEU A 20 6.65 5.56 2.38
C LEU A 20 7.21 5.89 3.78
N GLN A 21 7.82 4.92 4.45
CA GLN A 21 8.46 5.11 5.75
C GLN A 21 9.61 6.12 5.67
N ALA A 22 10.51 5.98 4.69
CA ALA A 22 11.62 6.90 4.49
C ALA A 22 11.14 8.33 4.19
N ALA A 23 10.12 8.47 3.33
CA ALA A 23 9.53 9.78 3.06
C ALA A 23 8.85 10.38 4.30
N GLY A 24 8.17 9.56 5.12
CA GLY A 24 7.60 9.98 6.39
C GLY A 24 8.66 10.47 7.39
N GLN A 25 9.82 9.80 7.46
CA GLN A 25 10.97 10.24 8.28
C GLN A 25 11.54 11.58 7.83
N LEU A 26 11.42 11.91 6.55
CA LEU A 26 11.78 13.22 6.00
C LEU A 26 10.68 14.28 6.19
N GLY A 27 9.59 13.95 6.88
CA GLY A 27 8.48 14.86 7.15
C GLY A 27 7.47 15.00 6.00
N TYR A 28 7.57 14.19 4.94
CA TYR A 28 6.62 14.24 3.85
C TYR A 28 5.29 13.59 4.21
N ARG A 29 4.20 14.19 3.72
CA ARG A 29 2.85 13.61 3.78
C ARG A 29 2.66 12.69 2.58
N THR A 30 2.73 11.39 2.81
CA THR A 30 2.66 10.36 1.77
C THR A 30 1.51 9.38 2.00
N VAL A 31 1.03 8.79 0.90
CA VAL A 31 0.03 7.73 0.91
C VAL A 31 0.42 6.67 -0.13
N GLY A 32 0.26 5.39 0.23
CA GLY A 32 0.40 4.29 -0.71
C GLY A 32 -0.91 4.07 -1.48
N TYR A 33 -0.84 3.57 -2.72
CA TYR A 33 -2.03 3.39 -3.54
C TYR A 33 -1.94 2.11 -4.37
N LYS A 34 -2.99 1.29 -4.35
CA LYS A 34 -3.08 0.04 -5.11
C LYS A 34 -4.54 -0.22 -5.52
N PRO A 35 -5.03 0.43 -6.59
CA PRO A 35 -6.43 0.35 -6.99
C PRO A 35 -6.82 -1.00 -7.60
N VAL A 36 -5.86 -1.71 -8.19
CA VAL A 36 -6.09 -3.02 -8.77
C VAL A 36 -5.25 -4.02 -8.00
N ALA A 37 -5.93 -4.97 -7.37
CA ALA A 37 -5.30 -6.01 -6.59
C ALA A 37 -6.02 -7.34 -6.82
N SER A 38 -5.24 -8.40 -7.06
CA SER A 38 -5.69 -9.78 -7.01
C SER A 38 -5.44 -10.37 -5.61
N GLY A 39 -6.05 -11.52 -5.31
CA GLY A 39 -5.85 -12.20 -4.02
C GLY A 39 -6.47 -11.47 -2.84
N SER A 40 -7.53 -10.69 -3.05
CA SER A 40 -8.30 -10.09 -1.97
C SER A 40 -9.13 -11.15 -1.25
N GLU A 41 -9.17 -11.06 0.07
CA GLU A 41 -9.98 -11.92 0.93
C GLU A 41 -11.28 -11.21 1.33
N ILE A 42 -12.37 -11.96 1.51
CA ILE A 42 -13.62 -11.42 2.04
C ILE A 42 -13.48 -11.32 3.57
N THR A 43 -13.57 -10.10 4.11
CA THR A 43 -13.64 -9.84 5.54
C THR A 43 -15.01 -9.29 5.91
N ALA A 44 -15.26 -9.09 7.22
CA ALA A 44 -16.48 -8.44 7.69
C ALA A 44 -16.64 -7.01 7.15
N GLU A 45 -15.53 -6.35 6.80
CA GLU A 45 -15.50 -4.99 6.25
C GLU A 45 -15.50 -4.97 4.70
N GLY A 46 -15.65 -6.12 4.05
CA GLY A 46 -15.64 -6.29 2.60
C GLY A 46 -14.34 -6.90 2.06
N LEU A 47 -14.07 -6.74 0.77
CA LEU A 47 -12.84 -7.25 0.18
C LEU A 47 -11.61 -6.52 0.71
N ARG A 48 -10.59 -7.26 1.15
CA ARG A 48 -9.33 -6.72 1.66
C ARG A 48 -8.13 -7.39 1.00
N ASN A 49 -7.24 -6.57 0.48
CA ASN A 49 -5.97 -6.99 -0.07
C ASN A 49 -4.84 -6.69 0.92
N SER A 50 -4.00 -7.69 1.17
CA SER A 50 -2.89 -7.60 2.13
C SER A 50 -1.86 -6.53 1.75
N ASP A 51 -1.59 -6.34 0.45
CA ASP A 51 -0.68 -5.28 0.00
C ASP A 51 -1.27 -3.89 0.23
N ALA A 52 -2.56 -3.70 -0.11
CA ALA A 52 -3.25 -2.44 0.14
C ALA A 52 -3.27 -2.08 1.64
N LEU A 53 -3.53 -3.06 2.52
CA LEU A 53 -3.45 -2.88 3.96
C LEU A 53 -2.03 -2.56 4.44
N ALA A 54 -1.01 -3.16 3.85
CA ALA A 54 0.39 -2.83 4.15
C ALA A 54 0.72 -1.38 3.75
N LEU A 55 0.29 -0.95 2.57
CA LEU A 55 0.46 0.42 2.09
C LEU A 55 -0.28 1.43 2.97
N GLN A 56 -1.51 1.12 3.38
CA GLN A 56 -2.30 1.96 4.28
C GLN A 56 -1.59 2.16 5.62
N ARG A 57 -1.09 1.08 6.24
CA ARG A 57 -0.37 1.14 7.53
C ARG A 57 0.93 1.95 7.49
N ASN A 58 1.58 2.03 6.32
CA ASN A 58 2.83 2.75 6.13
C ASN A 58 2.65 4.15 5.54
N SER A 59 1.41 4.56 5.26
CA SER A 59 1.11 5.92 4.81
C SER A 59 1.27 6.91 5.96
N ALA A 60 1.82 8.08 5.69
CA ALA A 60 1.97 9.13 6.69
C ALA A 60 0.63 9.82 7.05
N VAL A 61 -0.41 9.57 6.24
CA VAL A 61 -1.76 10.11 6.46
C VAL A 61 -2.74 8.95 6.65
N ALA A 62 -3.56 9.05 7.69
CA ALA A 62 -4.65 8.10 7.89
C ALA A 62 -5.75 8.34 6.83
N VAL A 63 -6.02 7.32 6.03
CA VAL A 63 -7.07 7.33 5.01
C VAL A 63 -7.87 6.04 5.08
N HIS A 64 -9.13 6.08 4.65
CA HIS A 64 -9.97 4.88 4.55
C HIS A 64 -9.42 3.91 3.52
N TYR A 65 -9.69 2.61 3.70
CA TYR A 65 -9.22 1.55 2.80
C TYR A 65 -9.62 1.82 1.35
N THR A 66 -10.84 2.32 1.13
CA THR A 66 -11.40 2.67 -0.18
C THR A 66 -10.64 3.77 -0.93
N ALA A 67 -9.78 4.53 -0.25
CA ALA A 67 -8.88 5.50 -0.89
C ALA A 67 -7.57 4.86 -1.37
N ILE A 68 -7.26 3.64 -0.91
CA ILE A 68 -6.06 2.88 -1.23
C ILE A 68 -6.37 1.82 -2.30
N ASN A 69 -7.45 1.06 -2.12
CA ASN A 69 -7.93 -0.04 -2.95
C ASN A 69 -9.46 -0.11 -2.92
#